data_AF-A0A6L4Z0N2-F1
#
_entry.id   AF-A0A6L4Z0N2-F1
#
_cell.length_a   1.000
_cell.length_b   1.000
_cell.length_c   1.000
_cell.angle_alpha   90.00
_cell.angle_beta   90.00
_cell.angle_gamma   90.00
#
_symmetry.space_group_name_H-M   'P 1'
#
loop_
_entity.id
_entity.type
_entity.pdbx_description
1 polymer ?
#
loop_
_entity_poly.entity_id
_entity_poly.type
_entity_poly.pdbx_seq_one_letter_code
_entity_poly.pdbx_strand_id
1 'polypeptide(L)'
;MIDLKVNIDKLEGFVSKESIYSFEQQLLLHQGSLLNKTGKGNDFLGWITLPDEIDEAMLASLEKDAQDIAAQADIYVVIGIGGSYLGARAVIEALQHNFAGLQGKSGRKAPLVVYAGNNISEDYLADLIDILDERDYALTVISKSGTTTEPAIAFRILRRHLEQKYGLEEARKRIIAITDGSKGALKKLANKEGYKTYIVPDDVGGRYSVLTPVGLLPIAVAGFDIREFVKGALAMKHLVTSARTIDENPAFKYAAARNALYAAGKPIEIMVNYQPSLIYITEWWKQLYGESEGKQNRGIFPAGVSFTTDLHSMGQYVQEGLRVIFETVLSIEKPKRELSVPLEADDADGLNFVSGRRIHEVNRQAELGTLLAHVDGNVPNMVISLPRVDENTLGQLLYFYEFGCALSGYILDVNPFDQPGVEAYKKNMFALLGKPGFEEQTAILRSRI
;
A
#
# COMPACT_ATOMS: atom_id res chain seq x y z
N MET A 1 21.75 -5.77 2.55
CA MET A 1 22.07 -4.63 3.43
C MET A 1 20.74 -3.98 3.79
N ILE A 2 20.60 -3.44 4.99
CA ILE A 2 19.39 -2.68 5.37
C ILE A 2 19.72 -1.21 5.24
N ASP A 3 18.96 -0.52 4.40
CA ASP A 3 19.22 0.87 4.06
C ASP A 3 18.21 1.83 4.70
N LEU A 4 17.08 1.30 5.19
CA LEU A 4 16.06 2.05 5.92
C LEU A 4 16.58 2.48 7.29
N LYS A 5 16.36 3.76 7.63
CA LYS A 5 16.68 4.32 8.96
C LYS A 5 15.44 4.94 9.58
N VAL A 6 15.29 4.77 10.89
CA VAL A 6 14.22 5.39 11.68
C VAL A 6 14.86 6.36 12.68
N ASN A 7 14.54 7.65 12.54
CA ASN A 7 14.96 8.71 13.45
C ASN A 7 13.74 9.21 14.25
N ILE A 8 13.90 9.24 15.57
CA ILE A 8 12.88 9.68 16.54
C ILE A 8 13.39 10.81 17.43
N ASP A 9 14.52 11.44 17.08
CA ASP A 9 15.16 12.46 17.92
C ASP A 9 14.25 13.68 18.07
N LYS A 10 13.40 13.95 17.07
CA LYS A 10 12.42 15.04 17.07
C LYS A 10 11.15 14.74 17.89
N LEU A 11 11.17 13.66 18.67
CA LEU A 11 10.19 13.39 19.72
C LEU A 11 10.64 13.91 21.10
N GLU A 12 11.91 14.31 21.24
CA GLU A 12 12.43 14.91 22.47
C GLU A 12 11.59 16.16 22.84
N GLY A 13 11.17 16.23 24.11
CA GLY A 13 10.27 17.28 24.61
C GLY A 13 8.78 16.96 24.50
N PHE A 14 8.38 15.94 23.73
CA PHE A 14 6.99 15.48 23.62
C PHE A 14 6.72 14.21 24.41
N VAL A 15 7.64 13.25 24.29
CA VAL A 15 7.64 11.98 25.03
C VAL A 15 9.08 11.70 25.46
N SER A 16 9.27 11.18 26.68
CA SER A 16 10.62 10.89 27.15
C SER A 16 11.17 9.62 26.48
N LYS A 17 12.49 9.52 26.39
CA LYS A 17 13.16 8.31 25.89
C LYS A 17 12.75 7.10 26.74
N GLU A 18 12.66 7.27 28.06
CA GLU A 18 12.21 6.22 28.98
C GLU A 18 10.79 5.75 28.66
N SER A 19 9.86 6.66 28.31
CA SER A 19 8.50 6.28 27.91
C SER A 19 8.51 5.42 26.64
N ILE A 20 9.31 5.77 25.64
CA ILE A 20 9.45 4.96 24.41
C ILE A 20 10.07 3.61 24.75
N TYR A 21 11.15 3.58 25.52
CA TYR A 21 11.90 2.34 25.81
C TYR A 21 11.18 1.44 26.81
N SER A 22 10.18 1.95 27.55
CA SER A 22 9.32 1.14 28.43
C SER A 22 8.55 0.04 27.67
N PHE A 23 8.34 0.21 26.36
CA PHE A 23 7.69 -0.79 25.51
C PHE A 23 8.59 -1.97 25.13
N GLU A 24 9.91 -1.93 25.37
CA GLU A 24 10.85 -2.95 24.84
C GLU A 24 10.52 -4.38 25.28
N GLN A 25 10.25 -4.58 26.58
CA GLN A 25 9.89 -5.90 27.10
C GLN A 25 8.57 -6.39 26.53
N GLN A 26 7.58 -5.49 26.38
CA GLN A 26 6.30 -5.82 25.75
C GLN A 26 6.48 -6.18 24.27
N LEU A 27 7.31 -5.44 23.54
CA LEU A 27 7.64 -5.70 22.14
C LEU A 27 8.34 -7.04 21.95
N LEU A 28 9.27 -7.39 22.83
CA LEU A 28 9.93 -8.70 22.83
C LEU A 28 8.93 -9.84 23.04
N LEU A 29 8.01 -9.69 23.99
CA LEU A 29 6.93 -10.65 24.22
C LEU A 29 6.04 -10.78 22.97
N HIS A 30 5.61 -9.67 22.39
CA HIS A 30 4.73 -9.64 21.22
C HIS A 30 5.41 -10.16 19.95
N GLN A 31 6.70 -9.89 19.77
CA GLN A 31 7.52 -10.50 18.73
C GLN A 31 7.56 -12.03 18.92
N GLY A 32 7.77 -12.50 20.15
CA GLY A 32 7.68 -13.92 20.49
C GLY A 32 6.31 -14.52 20.16
N SER A 33 5.21 -13.84 20.53
CA SER A 33 3.85 -14.28 20.22
C SER A 33 3.55 -14.30 18.72
N LEU A 34 4.10 -13.35 17.97
CA LEU A 34 3.96 -13.28 16.52
C LEU A 34 4.70 -14.44 15.84
N LEU A 35 5.96 -14.65 16.18
CA LEU A 35 6.81 -15.71 15.60
C LEU A 35 6.35 -17.12 15.99
N ASN A 36 5.83 -17.30 17.20
CA ASN A 36 5.30 -18.58 17.67
C ASN A 36 3.81 -18.79 17.35
N LYS A 37 3.17 -17.85 16.64
CA LYS A 37 1.74 -17.88 16.29
C LYS A 37 0.80 -18.09 17.49
N THR A 38 1.05 -17.43 18.62
CA THR A 38 0.24 -17.55 19.85
C THR A 38 -0.64 -16.33 20.15
N GLY A 39 -0.49 -15.24 19.40
CA GLY A 39 -1.28 -14.01 19.59
C GLY A 39 -2.66 -14.03 18.92
N LYS A 40 -3.44 -12.96 19.11
CA LYS A 40 -4.77 -12.77 18.50
C LYS A 40 -4.66 -12.74 16.97
N GLY A 41 -5.52 -13.49 16.29
CA GLY A 41 -5.54 -13.57 14.81
C GLY A 41 -4.39 -14.39 14.22
N ASN A 42 -3.85 -15.34 14.99
CA ASN A 42 -2.78 -16.23 14.56
C ASN A 42 -3.08 -17.09 13.32
N ASP A 43 -4.36 -17.21 12.94
CA ASP A 43 -4.80 -17.82 11.68
C ASP A 43 -4.31 -17.06 10.43
N PHE A 44 -3.86 -15.81 10.57
CA PHE A 44 -3.49 -14.92 9.46
C PHE A 44 -2.03 -14.43 9.52
N LEU A 45 -1.12 -15.32 9.90
CA LEU A 45 0.31 -15.03 10.10
C LEU A 45 1.25 -15.56 9.01
N GLY A 46 0.72 -16.01 7.87
CA GLY A 46 1.54 -16.52 6.75
C GLY A 46 2.48 -15.48 6.15
N TRP A 47 2.14 -14.20 6.27
CA TRP A 47 2.95 -13.09 5.72
C TRP A 47 4.33 -12.97 6.37
N ILE A 48 4.53 -13.51 7.59
CA ILE A 48 5.82 -13.46 8.31
C ILE A 48 6.90 -14.29 7.58
N THR A 49 6.51 -15.46 7.08
CA THR A 49 7.43 -16.42 6.42
C THR A 49 7.39 -16.31 4.90
N LEU A 50 6.43 -15.56 4.37
CA LEU A 50 6.24 -15.35 2.93
C LEU A 50 7.53 -14.96 2.19
N PRO A 51 8.40 -14.05 2.68
CA PRO A 51 9.67 -13.76 2.00
C PRO A 51 10.61 -14.97 1.86
N ASP A 52 10.58 -15.94 2.77
CA ASP A 52 11.40 -17.16 2.67
C ASP A 52 10.77 -18.21 1.75
N GLU A 53 9.45 -18.18 1.60
CA GLU A 53 8.67 -19.17 0.86
C GLU A 53 8.56 -18.85 -0.64
N ILE A 54 8.88 -17.61 -1.05
CA ILE A 54 8.93 -17.22 -2.46
C ILE A 54 10.21 -17.80 -3.07
N ASP A 55 10.05 -18.95 -3.72
CA ASP A 55 11.14 -19.66 -4.38
C ASP A 55 11.38 -19.22 -5.84
N GLU A 56 12.49 -19.72 -6.40
CA GLU A 56 12.87 -19.47 -7.79
C GLU A 56 11.80 -19.90 -8.79
N ALA A 57 11.10 -21.00 -8.51
CA ALA A 57 10.08 -21.53 -9.41
C ALA A 57 8.86 -20.61 -9.48
N MET A 58 8.43 -20.05 -8.35
CA MET A 58 7.35 -19.07 -8.28
C MET A 58 7.74 -17.79 -9.01
N LEU A 59 8.92 -17.24 -8.74
CA LEU A 59 9.43 -16.03 -9.40
C LEU A 59 9.51 -16.21 -10.91
N ALA A 60 10.12 -17.30 -11.38
CA ALA A 60 10.24 -17.59 -12.80
C ALA A 60 8.86 -17.79 -13.47
N SER A 61 7.89 -18.41 -12.79
CA SER A 61 6.52 -18.54 -13.31
C SER A 61 5.83 -17.19 -13.45
N LEU A 62 5.95 -16.32 -12.44
CA LEU A 62 5.36 -14.98 -12.45
C LEU A 62 5.97 -14.11 -13.55
N GLU A 63 7.30 -14.13 -13.68
CA GLU A 63 8.03 -13.40 -14.72
C GLU A 63 7.66 -13.88 -16.12
N LYS A 64 7.54 -15.20 -16.32
CA LYS A 64 7.12 -15.77 -17.59
C LYS A 64 5.70 -15.29 -17.97
N ASP A 65 4.73 -15.46 -17.07
CA ASP A 65 3.35 -15.03 -17.36
C ASP A 65 3.26 -13.51 -17.56
N ALA A 66 4.09 -12.73 -16.85
CA ALA A 66 4.19 -11.29 -17.04
C ALA A 66 4.72 -10.91 -18.42
N GLN A 67 5.76 -11.60 -18.91
CA GLN A 67 6.29 -11.42 -20.27
C GLN A 67 5.26 -11.82 -21.33
N ASP A 68 4.58 -12.95 -21.14
CA ASP A 68 3.54 -13.43 -22.05
C ASP A 68 2.37 -12.42 -22.14
N ILE A 69 1.96 -11.82 -21.02
CA ILE A 69 0.99 -10.71 -21.00
C ILE A 69 1.54 -9.47 -21.70
N ALA A 70 2.76 -9.06 -21.38
CA ALA A 70 3.36 -7.84 -21.92
C ALA A 70 3.54 -7.90 -23.44
N ALA A 71 3.75 -9.10 -24.01
CA ALA A 71 3.87 -9.30 -25.45
C ALA A 71 2.56 -9.11 -26.22
N GLN A 72 1.40 -9.26 -25.56
CA GLN A 72 0.08 -9.28 -26.21
C GLN A 72 -0.83 -8.11 -25.83
N ALA A 73 -0.39 -7.20 -24.95
CA ALA A 73 -1.22 -6.13 -24.40
C ALA A 73 -0.49 -4.78 -24.34
N ASP A 74 -1.20 -3.71 -24.69
CA ASP A 74 -0.77 -2.32 -24.46
C ASP A 74 -1.18 -1.83 -23.06
N ILE A 75 -2.27 -2.40 -22.54
CA ILE A 75 -2.88 -2.08 -21.25
C ILE A 75 -3.06 -3.38 -20.45
N TYR A 76 -2.70 -3.33 -19.17
CA TYR A 76 -2.94 -4.42 -18.23
C TYR A 76 -3.91 -3.95 -17.14
N VAL A 77 -5.09 -4.57 -17.07
CA VAL A 77 -6.14 -4.18 -16.13
C VAL A 77 -6.05 -5.05 -14.88
N VAL A 78 -5.77 -4.45 -13.73
CA VAL A 78 -5.84 -5.11 -12.42
C VAL A 78 -7.23 -4.89 -11.82
N ILE A 79 -8.00 -5.96 -11.69
CA ILE A 79 -9.33 -5.94 -11.09
C ILE A 79 -9.24 -6.39 -9.63
N GLY A 80 -9.40 -5.46 -8.69
CA GLY A 80 -9.27 -5.72 -7.26
C GLY A 80 -9.59 -4.50 -6.41
N ILE A 81 -9.79 -4.68 -5.10
CA ILE A 81 -10.05 -3.60 -4.15
C ILE A 81 -9.34 -3.86 -2.81
N GLY A 82 -9.06 -2.80 -2.05
CA GLY A 82 -8.35 -2.89 -0.78
C GLY A 82 -6.95 -3.47 -0.96
N GLY A 83 -6.64 -4.55 -0.24
CA GLY A 83 -5.32 -5.19 -0.29
C GLY A 83 -5.00 -5.83 -1.64
N SER A 84 -6.02 -6.16 -2.44
CA SER A 84 -5.89 -6.66 -3.81
C SER A 84 -5.65 -5.56 -4.85
N TYR A 85 -5.39 -4.33 -4.40
CA TYR A 85 -5.26 -3.14 -5.24
C TYR A 85 -4.12 -2.24 -4.75
N LEU A 86 -4.17 -1.82 -3.47
CA LEU A 86 -3.29 -0.77 -2.95
C LEU A 86 -1.81 -1.15 -2.97
N GLY A 87 -1.45 -2.39 -2.60
CA GLY A 87 -0.04 -2.81 -2.55
C GLY A 87 0.62 -2.77 -3.93
N ALA A 88 -0.02 -3.39 -4.93
CA ALA A 88 0.47 -3.36 -6.31
C ALA A 88 0.57 -1.93 -6.85
N ARG A 89 -0.47 -1.12 -6.66
CA ARG A 89 -0.50 0.27 -7.12
C ARG A 89 0.56 1.13 -6.46
N ALA A 90 0.76 0.97 -5.16
CA ALA A 90 1.77 1.70 -4.41
C ALA A 90 3.19 1.46 -4.95
N VAL A 91 3.55 0.20 -5.19
CA VAL A 91 4.87 -0.15 -5.73
C VAL A 91 5.02 0.32 -7.18
N ILE A 92 4.01 0.08 -8.03
CA ILE A 92 4.05 0.49 -9.44
C ILE A 92 4.17 2.02 -9.56
N GLU A 93 3.35 2.79 -8.83
CA GLU A 93 3.39 4.25 -8.87
C GLU A 93 4.71 4.82 -8.33
N ALA A 94 5.25 4.25 -7.26
CA ALA A 94 6.53 4.65 -6.69
C ALA A 94 7.71 4.42 -7.66
N LEU A 95 7.62 3.39 -8.50
CA LEU A 95 8.69 3.00 -9.40
C LEU A 95 8.58 3.61 -10.80
N GLN A 96 7.38 3.79 -11.31
CA GLN A 96 7.13 4.21 -12.69
C GLN A 96 7.44 5.69 -12.96
N HIS A 97 7.41 6.03 -14.24
CA HIS A 97 7.45 7.43 -14.67
C HIS A 97 6.14 8.15 -14.29
N ASN A 98 6.21 9.33 -13.68
CA ASN A 98 5.02 10.10 -13.25
C ASN A 98 4.03 10.37 -14.40
N PHE A 99 4.50 10.38 -15.65
CA PHE A 99 3.69 10.56 -16.86
C PHE A 99 3.63 9.30 -17.74
N ALA A 100 3.74 8.10 -17.16
CA ALA A 100 3.70 6.84 -17.91
C ALA A 100 2.45 6.73 -18.81
N GLY A 101 1.30 7.23 -18.35
CA GLY A 101 0.06 7.24 -19.15
C GLY A 101 0.11 8.10 -20.42
N LEU A 102 0.97 9.13 -20.46
CA LEU A 102 1.18 9.99 -21.64
C LEU A 102 2.26 9.44 -22.58
N GLN A 103 3.02 8.45 -22.15
CA GLN A 103 4.03 7.82 -22.99
C GLN A 103 3.33 6.84 -23.95
N GLY A 104 3.53 7.06 -25.24
CA GLY A 104 3.13 6.10 -26.28
C GLY A 104 3.88 4.78 -26.15
N LYS A 105 3.48 3.78 -26.94
CA LYS A 105 4.06 2.43 -26.92
C LYS A 105 5.58 2.42 -27.12
N SER A 106 6.13 3.32 -27.95
CA SER A 106 7.59 3.46 -28.14
C SER A 106 8.33 4.03 -26.92
N GLY A 107 7.62 4.74 -26.04
CA GLY A 107 8.16 5.32 -24.81
C GLY A 107 8.05 4.40 -23.59
N ARG A 108 7.29 3.29 -23.69
CA ARG A 108 7.08 2.31 -22.61
C ARG A 108 7.66 0.95 -22.99
N LYS A 109 8.30 0.29 -22.02
CA LYS A 109 8.82 -1.09 -22.19
C LYS A 109 7.83 -2.17 -21.72
N ALA A 110 6.71 -1.74 -21.12
CA ALA A 110 5.71 -2.60 -20.50
C ALA A 110 4.29 -2.03 -20.73
N PRO A 111 3.23 -2.86 -20.60
CA PRO A 111 1.85 -2.41 -20.63
C PRO A 111 1.59 -1.32 -19.58
N LEU A 112 0.64 -0.43 -19.87
CA LEU A 112 0.18 0.55 -18.91
C LEU A 112 -0.72 -0.19 -17.93
N VAL A 113 -0.34 -0.21 -16.66
CA VAL A 113 -1.20 -0.80 -15.63
C VAL A 113 -2.31 0.18 -15.28
N VAL A 114 -3.55 -0.27 -15.38
CA VAL A 114 -4.76 0.45 -14.98
C VAL A 114 -5.58 -0.41 -14.03
N TYR A 115 -6.52 0.18 -13.32
CA TYR A 115 -7.23 -0.47 -12.24
C TYR A 115 -8.74 -0.44 -12.47
N ALA A 116 -9.43 -1.51 -12.11
CA ALA A 116 -10.89 -1.57 -12.14
C ALA A 116 -11.42 -2.38 -10.94
N GLY A 117 -12.72 -2.28 -10.67
CA GLY A 117 -13.33 -3.00 -9.55
C GLY A 117 -12.88 -2.53 -8.16
N ASN A 118 -12.14 -1.42 -8.09
CA ASN A 118 -11.79 -0.70 -6.87
C ASN A 118 -12.81 0.39 -6.50
N ASN A 119 -13.89 0.53 -7.27
CA ASN A 119 -15.05 1.39 -7.04
C ASN A 119 -16.28 0.82 -7.80
N ILE A 120 -17.46 1.46 -7.65
CA ILE A 120 -18.69 1.17 -8.41
C ILE A 120 -19.14 2.43 -9.17
N SER A 121 -18.20 3.17 -9.76
CA SER A 121 -18.54 4.31 -10.63
C SER A 121 -18.82 3.79 -12.03
N GLU A 122 -20.04 4.05 -12.53
CA GLU A 122 -20.44 3.72 -13.90
C GLU A 122 -19.56 4.47 -14.90
N ASP A 123 -19.45 5.79 -14.76
CA ASP A 123 -18.63 6.66 -15.60
C ASP A 123 -17.18 6.18 -15.70
N TYR A 124 -16.53 5.88 -14.56
CA TYR A 124 -15.14 5.40 -14.55
C TYR A 124 -14.96 4.11 -15.36
N LEU A 125 -15.89 3.15 -15.22
CA LEU A 125 -15.78 1.88 -15.93
C LEU A 125 -16.15 2.03 -17.42
N ALA A 126 -17.10 2.91 -17.76
CA ALA A 126 -17.44 3.25 -19.14
C ALA A 126 -16.25 3.92 -19.86
N ASP A 127 -15.66 4.95 -19.26
CA ASP A 127 -14.47 5.64 -19.79
C ASP A 127 -13.30 4.66 -19.99
N LEU A 128 -13.13 3.70 -19.07
CA LEU A 128 -12.12 2.65 -19.24
C LEU A 128 -12.44 1.76 -20.45
N ILE A 129 -13.70 1.35 -20.64
CA ILE A 129 -14.10 0.53 -21.80
C ILE A 129 -13.81 1.26 -23.11
N ASP A 130 -14.11 2.56 -23.22
CA ASP A 130 -13.83 3.36 -24.41
C ASP A 130 -12.33 3.29 -24.80
N ILE A 131 -11.43 3.35 -23.81
CA ILE A 131 -9.99 3.19 -24.04
C ILE A 131 -9.62 1.75 -24.42
N LEU A 132 -10.25 0.76 -23.78
CA LEU A 132 -10.00 -0.66 -24.03
C LEU A 132 -10.55 -1.13 -25.38
N ASP A 133 -11.51 -0.43 -25.98
CA ASP A 133 -11.99 -0.68 -27.35
C ASP A 133 -10.87 -0.42 -28.36
N GLU A 134 -10.07 0.63 -28.15
CA GLU A 134 -9.02 1.05 -29.09
C GLU A 134 -7.63 0.43 -28.85
N ARG A 135 -7.46 -0.37 -27.79
CA ARG A 135 -6.14 -0.87 -27.36
C ARG A 135 -6.15 -2.36 -27.05
N ASP A 136 -5.02 -3.01 -27.27
CA ASP A 136 -4.90 -4.40 -26.87
C ASP A 136 -4.73 -4.51 -25.36
N TYR A 137 -5.47 -5.42 -24.72
CA TYR A 137 -5.40 -5.56 -23.28
C TYR A 137 -5.48 -7.00 -22.79
N ALA A 138 -4.95 -7.17 -21.58
CA ALA A 138 -5.10 -8.35 -20.75
C ALA A 138 -5.53 -7.89 -19.35
N LEU A 139 -6.05 -8.81 -18.56
CA LEU A 139 -6.49 -8.49 -17.21
C LEU A 139 -6.12 -9.58 -16.21
N THR A 140 -5.99 -9.15 -14.97
CA THR A 140 -5.97 -10.05 -13.83
C THR A 140 -7.08 -9.69 -12.88
N VAL A 141 -7.84 -10.69 -12.45
CA VAL A 141 -8.85 -10.53 -11.40
C VAL A 141 -8.33 -11.12 -10.08
N ILE A 142 -8.35 -10.29 -9.03
CA ILE A 142 -7.80 -10.61 -7.73
C ILE A 142 -8.92 -10.54 -6.68
N SER A 143 -9.34 -11.70 -6.18
CA SER A 143 -10.31 -11.81 -5.10
C SER A 143 -10.23 -13.19 -4.46
N LYS A 144 -9.93 -13.26 -3.16
CA LYS A 144 -9.86 -14.53 -2.44
C LYS A 144 -11.19 -15.31 -2.50
N SER A 145 -12.32 -14.62 -2.28
CA SER A 145 -13.65 -15.25 -2.31
C SER A 145 -14.25 -15.33 -3.73
N GLY A 146 -13.90 -14.40 -4.62
CA GLY A 146 -14.58 -14.17 -5.88
C GLY A 146 -15.99 -13.57 -5.74
N THR A 147 -16.36 -13.12 -4.54
CA THR A 147 -17.70 -12.57 -4.22
C THR A 147 -17.66 -11.14 -3.68
N THR A 148 -16.48 -10.54 -3.53
CA THR A 148 -16.35 -9.10 -3.28
C THR A 148 -17.05 -8.35 -4.43
N THR A 149 -17.94 -7.43 -4.10
CA THR A 149 -18.98 -6.96 -5.03
C THR A 149 -18.39 -6.16 -6.18
N GLU A 150 -17.53 -5.21 -5.85
CA GLU A 150 -16.87 -4.26 -6.74
C GLU A 150 -16.03 -4.98 -7.82
N PRO A 151 -15.07 -5.87 -7.48
CA PRO A 151 -14.30 -6.60 -8.49
C PRO A 151 -15.15 -7.65 -9.23
N ALA A 152 -16.18 -8.24 -8.60
CA ALA A 152 -17.05 -9.19 -9.29
C ALA A 152 -17.91 -8.52 -10.38
N ILE A 153 -18.41 -7.31 -10.13
CA ILE A 153 -19.14 -6.51 -11.13
C ILE A 153 -18.21 -6.13 -12.28
N ALA A 154 -17.05 -5.52 -11.97
CA ALA A 154 -16.10 -5.11 -12.99
C ALA A 154 -15.61 -6.29 -13.84
N PHE A 155 -15.31 -7.43 -13.21
CA PHE A 155 -14.88 -8.63 -13.93
C PHE A 155 -15.98 -9.20 -14.83
N ARG A 156 -17.25 -9.19 -14.43
CA ARG A 156 -18.35 -9.61 -15.32
C ARG A 156 -18.42 -8.79 -16.60
N ILE A 157 -18.27 -7.47 -16.47
CA ILE A 157 -18.35 -6.52 -17.58
C ILE A 157 -17.12 -6.67 -18.47
N LEU A 158 -15.92 -6.56 -17.89
CA LEU A 158 -14.66 -6.57 -18.63
C LEU A 158 -14.34 -7.94 -19.24
N ARG A 159 -14.74 -9.04 -18.60
CA ARG A 159 -14.62 -10.38 -19.20
C ARG A 159 -15.50 -10.50 -20.43
N ARG A 160 -16.77 -10.07 -20.34
CA ARG A 160 -17.69 -10.10 -21.50
C ARG A 160 -17.13 -9.26 -22.64
N HIS A 161 -16.65 -8.06 -22.35
CA HIS A 161 -16.01 -7.18 -23.33
C HIS A 161 -14.80 -7.87 -23.99
N LEU A 162 -13.92 -8.48 -23.19
CA LEU A 162 -12.73 -9.20 -23.68
C LEU A 162 -13.11 -10.38 -24.59
N GLU A 163 -14.11 -11.18 -24.19
CA GLU A 163 -14.64 -12.31 -24.95
C GLU A 163 -15.27 -11.86 -26.28
N GLN A 164 -15.95 -10.71 -26.29
CA GLN A 164 -16.51 -10.12 -27.52
C GLN A 164 -15.41 -9.60 -28.46
N LYS A 165 -14.35 -9.00 -27.90
CA LYS A 165 -13.25 -8.42 -28.67
C LYS A 165 -12.33 -9.47 -29.29
N TYR A 166 -12.00 -10.53 -28.56
CA TYR A 166 -10.98 -11.51 -28.96
C TYR A 166 -11.51 -12.92 -29.24
N GLY A 167 -12.76 -13.20 -28.87
CA GLY A 167 -13.30 -14.57 -28.83
C GLY A 167 -12.85 -15.34 -27.59
N LEU A 168 -13.57 -16.43 -27.28
CA LEU A 168 -13.41 -17.17 -26.02
C LEU A 168 -11.99 -17.75 -25.82
N GLU A 169 -11.41 -18.39 -26.85
CA GLU A 169 -10.10 -19.05 -26.74
C GLU A 169 -8.96 -18.07 -26.48
N GLU A 170 -9.01 -16.90 -27.11
CA GLU A 170 -7.99 -15.87 -26.94
C GLU A 170 -8.19 -15.08 -25.65
N ALA A 171 -9.45 -14.79 -25.28
CA ALA A 171 -9.76 -14.16 -23.99
C ALA A 171 -9.24 -14.99 -22.81
N ARG A 172 -9.29 -16.33 -22.88
CA ARG A 172 -8.75 -17.22 -21.83
C ARG A 172 -7.26 -17.03 -21.58
N LYS A 173 -6.47 -16.74 -22.62
CA LYS A 173 -5.02 -16.51 -22.51
C LYS A 173 -4.67 -15.11 -21.98
N ARG A 174 -5.65 -14.22 -21.95
CA ARG A 174 -5.54 -12.82 -21.51
C ARG A 174 -6.09 -12.59 -20.10
N ILE A 175 -6.58 -13.64 -19.45
CA ILE A 175 -7.14 -13.59 -18.10
C ILE A 175 -6.28 -14.45 -17.17
N ILE A 176 -5.78 -13.82 -16.10
CA ILE A 176 -5.22 -14.52 -14.94
C ILE A 176 -6.12 -14.30 -13.73
N ALA A 177 -6.40 -15.35 -12.96
CA ALA A 177 -7.19 -15.27 -11.74
C ALA A 177 -6.34 -15.53 -10.50
N ILE A 178 -6.28 -14.57 -9.59
CA ILE A 178 -5.59 -14.70 -8.29
C ILE A 178 -6.64 -14.83 -7.19
N THR A 179 -6.75 -16.01 -6.61
CA THR A 179 -7.88 -16.42 -5.75
C THR A 179 -7.46 -17.48 -4.74
N ASP A 180 -8.36 -17.90 -3.85
CA ASP A 180 -8.17 -19.06 -2.99
C ASP A 180 -7.74 -20.32 -3.78
N GLY A 181 -6.90 -21.16 -3.17
CA GLY A 181 -6.33 -22.35 -3.82
C GLY A 181 -7.35 -23.43 -4.19
N SER A 182 -8.52 -23.47 -3.57
CA SER A 182 -9.52 -24.54 -3.76
C SER A 182 -10.98 -24.10 -3.67
N LYS A 183 -11.28 -22.97 -3.03
CA LYS A 183 -12.64 -22.51 -2.71
C LYS A 183 -12.98 -21.21 -3.44
N GLY A 184 -14.23 -20.75 -3.29
CA GLY A 184 -14.68 -19.47 -3.81
C GLY A 184 -15.24 -19.53 -5.24
N ALA A 185 -16.00 -18.49 -5.59
CA ALA A 185 -16.68 -18.39 -6.88
C ALA A 185 -15.69 -18.19 -8.03
N LEU A 186 -14.63 -17.41 -7.80
CA LEU A 186 -13.62 -17.12 -8.81
C LEU A 186 -12.78 -18.36 -9.14
N LYS A 187 -12.39 -19.17 -8.14
CA LYS A 187 -11.68 -20.43 -8.40
C LYS A 187 -12.49 -21.41 -9.22
N LYS A 188 -13.78 -21.59 -8.90
CA LYS A 188 -14.70 -22.44 -9.68
C LYS A 188 -14.80 -21.98 -11.13
N LEU A 189 -14.91 -20.67 -11.33
CA LEU A 189 -14.98 -20.09 -12.67
C LEU A 189 -13.67 -20.27 -13.44
N ALA A 190 -12.52 -19.99 -12.81
CA ALA A 190 -11.22 -20.15 -13.44
C ALA A 190 -10.95 -21.60 -13.86
N ASN A 191 -11.32 -22.57 -13.02
CA ASN A 191 -11.23 -23.99 -13.38
C ASN A 191 -12.14 -24.36 -14.54
N LYS A 192 -13.36 -23.81 -14.60
CA LYS A 192 -14.31 -24.07 -15.68
C LYS A 192 -13.82 -23.52 -17.01
N GLU A 193 -13.31 -22.29 -17.01
CA GLU A 193 -12.90 -21.58 -18.23
C GLU A 193 -11.44 -21.86 -18.62
N GLY A 194 -10.66 -22.51 -17.75
CA GLY A 194 -9.25 -22.83 -18.01
C GLY A 194 -8.30 -21.64 -17.90
N TYR A 195 -8.61 -20.65 -17.06
CA TYR A 195 -7.71 -19.50 -16.84
C TYR A 195 -6.46 -19.94 -16.07
N LYS A 196 -5.33 -19.28 -16.33
CA LYS A 196 -4.15 -19.37 -15.44
C LYS A 196 -4.54 -18.86 -14.06
N THR A 197 -4.11 -19.56 -13.01
CA THR A 197 -4.41 -19.16 -11.63
C THR A 197 -3.17 -19.05 -10.76
N TYR A 198 -3.18 -18.07 -9.85
CA TYR A 198 -2.28 -17.99 -8.71
C TYR A 198 -3.08 -18.01 -7.40
N ILE A 199 -2.41 -18.35 -6.31
CA ILE A 199 -3.03 -18.57 -5.00
C ILE A 199 -2.85 -17.32 -4.12
N VAL A 200 -3.94 -16.89 -3.48
CA VAL A 200 -3.88 -16.07 -2.26
C VAL A 200 -3.85 -17.04 -1.06
N PRO A 201 -2.78 -17.08 -0.26
CA PRO A 201 -2.68 -18.02 0.85
C PRO A 201 -3.82 -17.86 1.86
N ASP A 202 -4.23 -18.98 2.47
CA ASP A 202 -5.34 -18.99 3.43
C ASP A 202 -5.04 -18.17 4.68
N ASP A 203 -3.79 -18.18 5.12
CA ASP A 203 -3.25 -17.50 6.30
C ASP A 203 -2.60 -16.15 6.00
N VAL A 204 -2.85 -15.56 4.82
CA VAL A 204 -2.44 -14.19 4.49
C VAL A 204 -3.67 -13.31 4.31
N GLY A 205 -3.78 -12.30 5.18
CA GLY A 205 -4.82 -11.26 5.09
C GLY A 205 -4.57 -10.31 3.92
N GLY A 206 -5.63 -9.71 3.37
CA GLY A 206 -5.54 -8.89 2.15
C GLY A 206 -4.53 -7.74 2.26
N ARG A 207 -4.52 -6.98 3.37
CA ARG A 207 -3.60 -5.85 3.58
C ARG A 207 -2.13 -6.24 3.82
N TYR A 208 -1.84 -7.53 3.96
CA TYR A 208 -0.50 -8.12 4.11
C TYR A 208 -0.10 -8.99 2.89
N SER A 209 -0.81 -8.86 1.76
CA SER A 209 -0.68 -9.78 0.62
C SER A 209 0.20 -9.29 -0.52
N VAL A 210 0.85 -8.13 -0.38
CA VAL A 210 1.62 -7.50 -1.48
C VAL A 210 2.79 -8.36 -1.98
N LEU A 211 3.40 -9.16 -1.10
CA LEU A 211 4.47 -10.11 -1.45
C LEU A 211 3.94 -11.46 -1.98
N THR A 212 2.63 -11.65 -2.08
CA THR A 212 2.03 -12.80 -2.77
C THR A 212 1.86 -12.47 -4.26
N PRO A 213 1.40 -13.41 -5.10
CA PRO A 213 1.05 -13.10 -6.49
C PRO A 213 0.11 -11.90 -6.67
N VAL A 214 -0.67 -11.54 -5.64
CA VAL A 214 -1.52 -10.33 -5.60
C VAL A 214 -0.74 -9.07 -5.98
N GLY A 215 0.46 -8.86 -5.42
CA GLY A 215 1.31 -7.73 -5.78
C GLY A 215 2.37 -8.09 -6.82
N LEU A 216 3.00 -9.26 -6.68
CA LEU A 216 4.15 -9.63 -7.52
C LEU A 216 3.79 -9.71 -9.01
N LEU A 217 2.63 -10.29 -9.38
CA LEU A 217 2.27 -10.39 -10.80
C LEU A 217 2.07 -9.00 -11.44
N PRO A 218 1.24 -8.09 -10.89
CA PRO A 218 1.14 -6.74 -11.45
C PRO A 218 2.45 -5.96 -11.51
N ILE A 219 3.31 -6.09 -10.49
CA ILE A 219 4.62 -5.41 -10.45
C ILE A 219 5.52 -5.93 -11.59
N ALA A 220 5.55 -7.25 -11.81
CA ALA A 220 6.31 -7.85 -12.90
C ALA A 220 5.75 -7.44 -14.28
N VAL A 221 4.42 -7.41 -14.46
CA VAL A 221 3.79 -6.97 -15.71
C VAL A 221 4.11 -5.51 -16.01
N ALA A 222 4.22 -4.66 -14.98
CA ALA A 222 4.65 -3.27 -15.12
C ALA A 222 6.14 -3.12 -15.50
N GLY A 223 6.89 -4.23 -15.54
CA GLY A 223 8.29 -4.26 -15.95
C GLY A 223 9.29 -4.02 -14.82
N PHE A 224 8.88 -4.16 -13.57
CA PHE A 224 9.76 -3.98 -12.40
C PHE A 224 10.30 -5.31 -11.87
N ASP A 225 11.49 -5.26 -11.26
CA ASP A 225 12.21 -6.44 -10.78
C ASP A 225 11.63 -6.96 -9.46
N ILE A 226 10.76 -7.97 -9.55
CA ILE A 226 10.16 -8.60 -8.38
C ILE A 226 11.18 -9.37 -7.52
N ARG A 227 12.33 -9.78 -8.08
CA ARG A 227 13.37 -10.50 -7.33
C ARG A 227 14.08 -9.55 -6.38
N GLU A 228 14.45 -8.36 -6.86
CA GLU A 228 15.02 -7.32 -5.99
C GLU A 228 14.01 -6.82 -4.95
N PHE A 229 12.72 -6.73 -5.31
CA PHE A 229 11.65 -6.41 -4.35
C PHE A 229 11.56 -7.44 -3.22
N VAL A 230 11.48 -8.73 -3.56
CA VAL A 230 11.42 -9.83 -2.57
C VAL A 230 12.70 -9.89 -1.74
N LYS A 231 13.87 -9.71 -2.34
CA LYS A 231 15.16 -9.67 -1.65
C LYS A 231 15.24 -8.55 -0.61
N GLY A 232 14.68 -7.38 -0.92
CA GLY A 232 14.54 -6.28 0.04
C GLY A 232 13.67 -6.66 1.24
N ALA A 233 12.50 -7.24 0.98
CA ALA A 233 11.59 -7.71 2.02
C ALA A 233 12.24 -8.81 2.90
N LEU A 234 12.92 -9.78 2.28
CA LEU A 234 13.62 -10.86 2.98
C LEU A 234 14.73 -10.32 3.89
N ALA A 235 15.50 -9.33 3.42
CA ALA A 235 16.52 -8.68 4.23
C ALA A 235 15.89 -8.03 5.47
N MET A 236 14.83 -7.23 5.30
CA MET A 236 14.15 -6.57 6.43
C MET A 236 13.55 -7.60 7.38
N LYS A 237 12.95 -8.67 6.85
CA LYS A 237 12.44 -9.80 7.63
C LYS A 237 13.50 -10.41 8.51
N HIS A 238 14.69 -10.70 7.99
CA HIS A 238 15.78 -11.23 8.81
C HIS A 238 16.18 -10.28 9.94
N LEU A 239 16.26 -8.97 9.68
CA LEU A 239 16.57 -7.98 10.71
C LEU A 239 15.50 -7.94 11.81
N VAL A 240 14.24 -7.68 11.46
CA VAL A 240 13.19 -7.41 12.45
C VAL A 240 12.74 -8.64 13.24
N THR A 241 13.04 -9.84 12.75
CA THR A 241 12.76 -11.10 13.47
C THR A 241 13.92 -11.54 14.38
N SER A 242 15.15 -11.08 14.12
CA SER A 242 16.33 -11.45 14.91
C SER A 242 16.69 -10.41 15.96
N ALA A 243 16.56 -9.12 15.63
CA ALA A 243 16.85 -8.01 16.53
C ALA A 243 15.91 -7.99 17.74
N ARG A 244 16.47 -7.71 18.92
CA ARG A 244 15.79 -7.87 20.22
C ARG A 244 15.61 -6.58 20.99
N THR A 245 16.27 -5.51 20.57
CA THR A 245 16.18 -4.20 21.23
C THR A 245 15.52 -3.17 20.33
N ILE A 246 15.02 -2.09 20.92
CA ILE A 246 14.49 -0.94 20.17
C ILE A 246 15.56 -0.30 19.28
N ASP A 247 16.83 -0.32 19.70
CA ASP A 247 17.92 0.30 18.95
C ASP A 247 18.30 -0.48 17.69
N GLU A 248 18.25 -1.81 17.76
CA GLU A 248 18.59 -2.72 16.66
C GLU A 248 17.42 -2.97 15.70
N ASN A 249 16.18 -2.89 16.21
CA ASN A 249 14.99 -3.27 15.45
C ASN A 249 14.20 -2.02 15.01
N PRO A 250 14.24 -1.63 13.72
CA PRO A 250 13.55 -0.42 13.26
C PRO A 250 12.03 -0.52 13.49
N ALA A 251 11.43 -1.70 13.32
CA ALA A 251 10.00 -1.91 13.53
C ALA A 251 9.61 -1.75 15.01
N PHE A 252 10.47 -2.19 15.94
CA PHE A 252 10.27 -1.94 17.38
C PHE A 252 10.31 -0.44 17.67
N LYS A 253 11.32 0.26 17.14
CA LYS A 253 11.48 1.71 17.34
C LYS A 253 10.26 2.49 16.89
N TYR A 254 9.76 2.18 15.69
CA TYR A 254 8.56 2.82 15.15
C TYR A 254 7.30 2.47 15.96
N ALA A 255 7.07 1.18 16.26
CA ALA A 255 5.90 0.76 17.04
C ALA A 255 5.89 1.36 18.46
N ALA A 256 7.04 1.37 19.15
CA ALA A 256 7.18 1.98 20.48
C ALA A 256 6.89 3.49 20.44
N ALA A 257 7.51 4.22 19.51
CA ALA A 257 7.36 5.66 19.42
C ALA A 257 5.90 6.07 19.15
N ARG A 258 5.22 5.41 18.22
CA ARG A 258 3.80 5.67 17.94
C ARG A 258 2.90 5.39 19.14
N ASN A 259 3.11 4.28 19.84
CA ASN A 259 2.30 3.92 21.00
C ASN A 259 2.57 4.84 22.19
N ALA A 260 3.82 5.31 22.37
CA ALA A 260 4.14 6.34 23.36
C ALA A 260 3.41 7.67 23.04
N LEU A 261 3.39 8.09 21.77
CA LEU A 261 2.67 9.29 21.33
C LEU A 261 1.15 9.15 21.50
N TYR A 262 0.60 7.98 21.18
CA TYR A 262 -0.82 7.67 21.40
C TYR A 262 -1.17 7.75 22.89
N ALA A 263 -0.36 7.14 23.76
CA ALA A 263 -0.52 7.24 25.21
C ALA A 263 -0.38 8.68 25.73
N ALA A 264 0.41 9.52 25.05
CA ALA A 264 0.54 10.95 25.31
C ALA A 264 -0.59 11.81 24.70
N GLY A 265 -1.67 11.21 24.20
CA GLY A 265 -2.84 11.93 23.70
C GLY A 265 -2.71 12.43 22.27
N LYS A 266 -1.89 11.78 21.43
CA LYS A 266 -1.79 12.05 19.99
C LYS A 266 -2.48 10.94 19.18
N PRO A 267 -3.82 10.96 19.05
CA PRO A 267 -4.58 9.93 18.36
C PRO A 267 -4.48 9.95 16.84
N ILE A 268 -3.83 10.93 16.22
CA ILE A 268 -3.74 11.06 14.76
C ILE A 268 -2.29 11.03 14.33
N GLU A 269 -1.96 10.12 13.42
CA GLU A 269 -0.68 10.11 12.73
C GLU A 269 -0.86 10.57 11.30
N ILE A 270 0.00 11.47 10.86
CA ILE A 270 0.04 11.95 9.48
C ILE A 270 1.29 11.37 8.81
N MET A 271 1.10 10.45 7.86
CA MET A 271 2.16 9.99 6.99
C MET A 271 2.45 11.06 5.93
N VAL A 272 3.68 11.55 5.90
CA VAL A 272 4.11 12.65 5.03
C VAL A 272 5.10 12.11 4.00
N ASN A 273 4.90 12.42 2.72
CA ASN A 273 5.90 12.20 1.68
C ASN A 273 6.25 13.50 0.96
N TYR A 274 7.45 13.59 0.39
CA TYR A 274 7.92 14.73 -0.42
C TYR A 274 8.04 14.40 -1.92
N GLN A 275 7.41 13.30 -2.36
CA GLN A 275 7.40 12.86 -3.75
C GLN A 275 6.00 12.39 -4.15
N PRO A 276 5.38 12.98 -5.19
CA PRO A 276 4.03 12.60 -5.62
C PRO A 276 3.87 11.10 -5.96
N SER A 277 4.94 10.44 -6.43
CA SER A 277 4.94 9.00 -6.71
C SER A 277 4.73 8.12 -5.47
N LEU A 278 4.84 8.67 -4.26
CA LEU A 278 4.66 7.96 -2.99
C LEU A 278 3.25 8.15 -2.38
N ILE A 279 2.34 8.82 -3.08
CA ILE A 279 0.95 8.98 -2.62
C ILE A 279 0.30 7.62 -2.34
N TYR A 280 0.44 6.64 -3.24
CA TYR A 280 -0.16 5.32 -3.00
C TYR A 280 0.57 4.47 -1.96
N ILE A 281 1.84 4.73 -1.65
CA ILE A 281 2.50 4.16 -0.47
C ILE A 281 1.79 4.65 0.79
N THR A 282 1.39 5.92 0.81
CA THR A 282 0.60 6.50 1.91
C THR A 282 -0.80 5.86 1.99
N GLU A 283 -1.49 5.67 0.87
CA GLU A 283 -2.79 4.98 0.84
C GLU A 283 -2.71 3.51 1.32
N TRP A 284 -1.69 2.78 0.88
CA TRP A 284 -1.44 1.40 1.35
C TRP A 284 -1.15 1.37 2.86
N TRP A 285 -0.31 2.29 3.35
CA TRP A 285 0.00 2.40 4.78
C TRP A 285 -1.26 2.72 5.61
N LYS A 286 -2.13 3.62 5.13
CA LYS A 286 -3.40 3.93 5.80
C LYS A 286 -4.28 2.69 5.94
N GLN A 287 -4.38 1.87 4.88
CA GLN A 287 -5.13 0.61 4.98
C GLN A 287 -4.49 -0.32 6.01
N LEU A 288 -3.17 -0.51 5.92
CA LEU A 288 -2.43 -1.42 6.79
C LEU A 288 -2.65 -1.09 8.26
N TYR A 289 -2.47 0.16 8.68
CA TYR A 289 -2.62 0.57 10.07
C TYR A 289 -4.09 0.75 10.48
N GLY A 290 -4.91 1.36 9.62
CA GLY A 290 -6.31 1.66 9.95
C GLY A 290 -7.16 0.40 10.15
N GLU A 291 -7.06 -0.58 9.25
CA GLU A 291 -7.81 -1.83 9.41
C GLU A 291 -7.26 -2.74 10.51
N SER A 292 -5.97 -2.63 10.84
CA SER A 292 -5.36 -3.43 11.90
C SER A 292 -5.63 -2.87 13.30
N GLU A 293 -5.51 -1.55 13.48
CA GLU A 293 -5.57 -0.89 14.79
C GLU A 293 -6.95 -0.33 15.14
N GLY A 294 -7.76 0.03 14.14
CA GLY A 294 -9.09 0.65 14.30
C GLY A 294 -10.16 -0.32 14.81
N LYS A 295 -10.04 -0.75 16.06
CA LYS A 295 -10.85 -1.81 16.68
C LYS A 295 -11.27 -1.41 18.06
N GLN A 296 -12.47 -1.86 18.47
CA GLN A 296 -12.93 -1.73 19.86
C GLN A 296 -12.87 -0.29 20.40
N ASN A 297 -13.12 0.71 19.53
CA ASN A 297 -13.01 2.14 19.81
C ASN A 297 -11.60 2.59 20.23
N ARG A 298 -10.56 1.93 19.72
CA ARG A 298 -9.14 2.26 19.88
C ARG A 298 -8.48 2.38 18.51
N GLY A 299 -7.26 2.90 18.51
CA GLY A 299 -6.40 2.98 17.33
C GLY A 299 -5.95 4.39 17.05
N ILE A 300 -4.79 4.51 16.42
CA ILE A 300 -4.31 5.77 15.85
C ILE A 300 -5.02 5.96 14.52
N PHE A 301 -5.62 7.12 14.30
CA PHE A 301 -6.24 7.47 13.02
C PHE A 301 -5.13 7.76 11.99
N PRO A 302 -5.04 6.97 10.90
CA PRO A 302 -3.99 7.14 9.91
C PRO A 302 -4.44 8.16 8.85
N ALA A 303 -3.81 9.33 8.88
CA ALA A 303 -3.93 10.39 7.88
C ALA A 303 -2.70 10.41 6.97
N GLY A 304 -2.78 11.14 5.86
CA GLY A 304 -1.67 11.27 4.91
C GLY A 304 -1.70 12.58 4.17
N VAL A 305 -0.51 13.12 3.86
CA VAL A 305 -0.31 14.34 3.09
C VAL A 305 0.88 14.18 2.13
N SER A 306 0.84 14.88 0.99
CA SER A 306 1.95 14.94 0.04
C SER A 306 2.52 16.36 -0.01
N PHE A 307 3.72 16.52 0.51
CA PHE A 307 4.43 17.79 0.58
C PHE A 307 5.34 18.00 -0.65
N THR A 308 5.60 19.25 -1.03
CA THR A 308 5.12 20.49 -0.40
C THR A 308 3.69 20.89 -0.77
N THR A 309 3.01 20.16 -1.67
CA THR A 309 1.65 20.48 -2.13
C THR A 309 0.68 20.74 -0.98
N ASP A 310 0.60 19.82 -0.02
CA ASP A 310 -0.35 19.92 1.08
C ASP A 310 0.07 20.86 2.22
N LEU A 311 1.27 21.46 2.15
CA LEU A 311 1.55 22.63 2.99
C LEU A 311 0.64 23.80 2.61
N HIS A 312 0.16 23.83 1.36
CA HIS A 312 -0.76 24.84 0.84
C HIS A 312 -2.24 24.44 0.95
N SER A 313 -2.56 23.40 1.71
CA SER A 313 -3.93 23.00 2.05
C SER A 313 -4.06 22.69 3.54
N MET A 314 -3.26 21.74 4.03
CA MET A 314 -3.24 21.24 5.40
C MET A 314 -2.16 21.88 6.27
N GLY A 315 -1.14 22.53 5.69
CA GLY A 315 -0.02 23.13 6.42
C GLY A 315 -0.46 24.07 7.55
N GLN A 316 -1.46 24.92 7.31
CA GLN A 316 -2.04 25.79 8.36
C GLN A 316 -2.62 24.99 9.54
N TYR A 317 -3.34 23.89 9.27
CA TYR A 317 -3.90 23.05 10.33
C TYR A 317 -2.79 22.28 11.06
N VAL A 318 -1.81 21.77 10.33
CA VAL A 318 -0.67 21.07 10.94
C VAL A 318 0.12 22.03 11.84
N GLN A 319 0.33 23.28 11.42
CA GLN A 319 1.06 24.28 12.21
C GLN A 319 0.27 24.77 13.44
N GLU A 320 -1.01 25.12 13.30
CA GLU A 320 -1.75 25.86 14.35
C GLU A 320 -3.11 25.26 14.75
N GLY A 321 -3.52 24.13 14.16
CA GLY A 321 -4.74 23.40 14.52
C GLY A 321 -4.61 22.65 15.86
N LEU A 322 -5.47 21.66 16.11
CA LEU A 322 -5.43 20.89 17.36
C LEU A 322 -4.13 20.08 17.50
N ARG A 323 -3.48 20.17 18.67
CA ARG A 323 -2.20 19.48 18.99
C ARG A 323 -2.42 18.00 19.39
N VAL A 324 -3.26 17.31 18.62
CA VAL A 324 -3.61 15.88 18.78
C VAL A 324 -3.00 15.01 17.68
N ILE A 325 -2.10 15.60 16.90
CA ILE A 325 -1.44 15.02 15.73
C ILE A 325 0.05 14.79 15.99
N PHE A 326 0.63 13.84 15.28
CA PHE A 326 2.07 13.71 15.05
C PHE A 326 2.34 13.31 13.61
N GLU A 327 3.54 13.55 13.12
CA GLU A 327 3.94 13.25 11.74
C GLU A 327 4.98 12.13 11.68
N THR A 328 4.86 11.31 10.65
CA THR A 328 5.90 10.36 10.21
C THR A 328 6.29 10.72 8.78
N VAL A 329 7.49 11.28 8.61
CA VAL A 329 8.01 11.72 7.32
C VAL A 329 8.76 10.57 6.64
N LEU A 330 8.29 10.17 5.46
CA LEU A 330 9.01 9.29 4.54
C LEU A 330 9.97 10.11 3.67
N SER A 331 11.23 10.16 4.10
CA SER A 331 12.32 10.94 3.50
C SER A 331 13.09 10.11 2.48
N ILE A 332 13.33 10.66 1.29
CA ILE A 332 14.16 10.01 0.25
C ILE A 332 15.48 10.78 0.09
N GLU A 333 16.61 10.13 0.35
CA GLU A 333 17.93 10.80 0.35
C GLU A 333 18.36 11.22 -1.06
N LYS A 334 18.17 10.35 -2.07
CA LYS A 334 18.57 10.60 -3.46
C LYS A 334 17.45 10.35 -4.47
N PRO A 335 17.14 11.30 -5.37
CA PRO A 335 16.16 11.10 -6.44
C PRO A 335 16.77 10.30 -7.61
N LYS A 336 15.90 9.72 -8.45
CA LYS A 336 16.32 8.99 -9.67
C LYS A 336 16.87 9.90 -10.78
N ARG A 337 16.51 11.18 -10.76
CA ARG A 337 16.85 12.17 -11.80
C ARG A 337 17.36 13.46 -11.18
N GLU A 338 18.07 14.23 -11.98
CA GLU A 338 18.64 15.52 -11.57
C GLU A 338 18.14 16.61 -12.51
N LEU A 339 17.71 17.72 -11.92
CA LEU A 339 17.33 18.95 -12.60
C LEU A 339 17.75 20.10 -11.68
N SER A 340 18.31 21.15 -12.28
CA SER A 340 18.76 22.35 -11.57
C SER A 340 17.91 23.55 -11.94
N VAL A 341 17.77 24.47 -10.98
CA VAL A 341 17.07 25.73 -11.18
C VAL A 341 17.92 26.63 -12.11
N PRO A 342 17.37 27.15 -13.22
CA PRO A 342 18.11 28.04 -14.11
C PRO A 342 18.41 29.38 -13.43
N LEU A 343 19.37 30.12 -14.00
CA LEU A 343 19.60 31.52 -13.66
C LEU A 343 18.74 32.39 -14.58
N GLU A 344 17.97 33.31 -14.02
CA GLU A 344 17.22 34.30 -14.79
C GLU A 344 17.95 35.64 -14.81
N ALA A 345 18.01 36.28 -15.98
CA ALA A 345 18.84 37.47 -16.18
C ALA A 345 18.32 38.71 -15.43
N ASP A 346 17.01 38.82 -15.23
CA ASP A 346 16.35 39.96 -14.58
C ASP A 346 15.95 39.71 -13.12
N ASP A 347 16.05 38.46 -12.63
CA ASP A 347 15.68 38.02 -11.28
C ASP A 347 14.30 38.55 -10.81
N ALA A 348 13.32 38.62 -11.73
CA ALA A 348 12.05 39.28 -11.46
C ALA A 348 11.25 38.63 -10.31
N ASP A 349 11.47 37.34 -10.03
CA ASP A 349 10.87 36.58 -8.94
C ASP A 349 11.73 36.54 -7.66
N GLY A 350 12.96 37.07 -7.71
CA GLY A 350 13.92 37.06 -6.61
C GLY A 350 14.46 35.67 -6.25
N LEU A 351 14.34 34.67 -7.14
CA LEU A 351 14.75 33.28 -6.88
C LEU A 351 16.17 32.95 -7.32
N ASN A 352 16.96 33.90 -7.82
CA ASN A 352 18.34 33.62 -8.23
C ASN A 352 19.24 33.08 -7.10
N PHE A 353 18.87 33.26 -5.82
CA PHE A 353 19.58 32.65 -4.68
C PHE A 353 19.52 31.10 -4.65
N VAL A 354 18.57 30.49 -5.39
CA VAL A 354 18.50 29.04 -5.59
C VAL A 354 18.99 28.58 -6.97
N SER A 355 19.36 29.49 -7.88
CA SER A 355 19.88 29.13 -9.19
C SER A 355 21.14 28.25 -9.10
N GLY A 356 21.26 27.32 -10.04
CA GLY A 356 22.32 26.31 -10.06
C GLY A 356 22.12 25.16 -9.06
N ARG A 357 21.29 25.34 -8.01
CA ARG A 357 20.94 24.26 -7.08
C ARG A 357 20.04 23.25 -7.77
N ARG A 358 20.16 21.98 -7.35
CA ARG A 358 19.21 20.96 -7.76
C ARG A 358 17.86 21.17 -7.10
N ILE A 359 16.76 20.88 -7.80
CA ILE A 359 15.41 20.93 -7.22
C ILE A 359 15.32 20.08 -5.95
N HIS A 360 15.97 18.92 -5.93
CA HIS A 360 16.01 18.05 -4.74
C HIS A 360 16.67 18.70 -3.52
N GLU A 361 17.69 19.55 -3.72
CA GLU A 361 18.31 20.28 -2.60
C GLU A 361 17.34 21.29 -2.00
N VAL A 362 16.60 22.00 -2.86
CA VAL A 362 15.54 22.94 -2.42
C VAL A 362 14.43 22.18 -1.69
N ASN A 363 13.97 21.05 -2.25
CA ASN A 363 12.97 20.18 -1.61
C ASN A 363 13.44 19.68 -0.24
N ARG A 364 14.73 19.33 -0.11
CA ARG A 364 15.31 18.91 1.17
C ARG A 364 15.35 20.03 2.20
N GLN A 365 15.60 21.28 1.78
CA GLN A 365 15.49 22.43 2.68
C GLN A 365 14.04 22.69 3.11
N ALA A 366 13.08 22.54 2.19
CA ALA A 366 11.66 22.63 2.54
C ALA A 366 11.26 21.54 3.56
N GLU A 367 11.74 20.31 3.38
CA GLU A 367 11.52 19.22 4.33
C GLU A 367 12.08 19.53 5.73
N LEU A 368 13.34 19.92 5.80
CA LEU A 368 13.99 20.24 7.08
C LEU A 368 13.38 21.47 7.75
N GLY A 369 13.07 22.52 6.98
CA GLY A 369 12.43 23.73 7.48
C GLY A 369 11.02 23.45 8.02
N THR A 370 10.24 22.66 7.31
CA THR A 370 8.90 22.22 7.73
C THR A 370 8.97 21.38 9.00
N LEU A 371 9.86 20.40 9.06
CA LEU A 371 10.06 19.56 10.24
C LEU A 371 10.37 20.41 11.48
N LEU A 372 11.26 21.41 11.37
CA LEU A 372 11.57 22.31 12.48
C LEU A 372 10.36 23.16 12.85
N ALA A 373 9.70 23.77 11.87
CA ALA A 373 8.52 24.61 12.12
C ALA A 373 7.38 23.84 12.80
N HIS A 374 7.14 22.59 12.39
CA HIS A 374 6.11 21.73 12.96
C HIS A 374 6.47 21.27 14.38
N VAL A 375 7.74 20.92 14.64
CA VAL A 375 8.23 20.63 15.99
C VAL A 375 8.05 21.86 16.89
N ASP A 376 8.46 23.05 16.45
CA ASP A 376 8.25 24.30 17.20
C ASP A 376 6.75 24.61 17.37
N GLY A 377 5.92 24.20 16.41
CA GLY A 377 4.46 24.22 16.45
C GLY A 377 3.82 23.13 17.33
N ASN A 378 4.60 22.39 18.11
CA ASN A 378 4.17 21.32 19.01
C ASN A 378 3.55 20.09 18.28
N VAL A 379 4.09 19.76 17.10
CA VAL A 379 3.82 18.51 16.35
C VAL A 379 5.05 17.59 16.43
N PRO A 380 4.98 16.49 17.19
CA PRO A 380 6.06 15.49 17.22
C PRO A 380 6.32 14.94 15.82
N ASN A 381 7.58 14.80 15.44
CA ASN A 381 7.99 14.32 14.12
C ASN A 381 8.87 13.08 14.24
N MET A 382 8.58 12.05 13.44
CA MET A 382 9.46 10.91 13.18
C MET A 382 9.91 10.96 11.72
N VAL A 383 11.12 10.47 11.43
CA VAL A 383 11.63 10.42 10.06
C VAL A 383 12.04 8.99 9.72
N ILE A 384 11.46 8.45 8.66
CA ILE A 384 11.85 7.19 8.03
C ILE A 384 12.59 7.53 6.74
N SER A 385 13.89 7.24 6.69
CA SER A 385 14.73 7.58 5.55
C SER A 385 15.02 6.36 4.69
N LEU A 386 14.88 6.51 3.37
CA LEU A 386 15.35 5.57 2.36
C LEU A 386 16.44 6.23 1.50
N PRO A 387 17.49 5.50 1.09
CA PRO A 387 18.55 6.08 0.26
C PRO A 387 18.05 6.51 -1.13
N ARG A 388 17.05 5.81 -1.65
CA ARG A 388 16.39 6.02 -2.95
C ARG A 388 15.08 5.24 -2.96
N VAL A 389 14.29 5.42 -4.01
CA VAL A 389 13.11 4.59 -4.30
C VAL A 389 13.47 3.60 -5.40
N ASP A 390 13.60 2.33 -5.06
CA ASP A 390 13.78 1.20 -5.98
C ASP A 390 13.10 -0.05 -5.42
N GLU A 391 13.09 -1.12 -6.20
CA GLU A 391 12.45 -2.39 -5.85
C GLU A 391 12.92 -2.88 -4.47
N ASN A 392 14.23 -2.91 -4.25
CA ASN A 392 14.80 -3.42 -3.00
C ASN A 392 14.38 -2.59 -1.78
N THR A 393 14.54 -1.27 -1.84
CA THR A 393 14.19 -0.36 -0.74
C THR A 393 12.69 -0.35 -0.45
N LEU A 394 11.83 -0.48 -1.46
CA LEU A 394 10.39 -0.63 -1.26
C LEU A 394 10.04 -1.97 -0.61
N GLY A 395 10.72 -3.06 -0.99
CA GLY A 395 10.57 -4.35 -0.32
C GLY A 395 10.92 -4.27 1.16
N GLN A 396 12.03 -3.60 1.49
CA GLN A 396 12.42 -3.33 2.88
C GLN A 396 11.34 -2.51 3.61
N LEU A 397 10.85 -1.42 2.99
CA LEU A 397 9.87 -0.51 3.59
C LEU A 397 8.53 -1.20 3.90
N LEU A 398 7.99 -1.96 2.95
CA LEU A 398 6.68 -2.61 3.11
C LEU A 398 6.74 -3.65 4.23
N TYR A 399 7.77 -4.51 4.25
CA TYR A 399 7.91 -5.50 5.30
C TYR A 399 8.16 -4.86 6.68
N PHE A 400 8.92 -3.76 6.74
CA PHE A 400 9.11 -2.97 7.96
C PHE A 400 7.77 -2.49 8.53
N TYR A 401 6.89 -1.94 7.70
CA TYR A 401 5.58 -1.48 8.13
C TYR A 401 4.65 -2.63 8.52
N GLU A 402 4.63 -3.73 7.76
CA GLU A 402 3.82 -4.92 8.09
C GLU A 402 4.17 -5.45 9.48
N PHE A 403 5.47 -5.61 9.75
CA PHE A 403 5.95 -6.08 11.05
C PHE A 403 5.68 -5.07 12.18
N GLY A 404 5.95 -3.78 11.94
CA GLY A 404 5.65 -2.71 12.90
C GLY A 404 4.16 -2.60 13.23
N CYS A 405 3.29 -2.78 12.24
CA CYS A 405 1.84 -2.75 12.41
C CYS A 405 1.34 -3.91 13.28
N ALA A 406 1.84 -5.12 13.04
CA ALA A 406 1.48 -6.29 13.85
C ALA A 406 1.84 -6.10 15.33
N LEU A 407 3.05 -5.61 15.61
CA LEU A 407 3.49 -5.32 16.97
C LEU A 407 2.68 -4.19 17.61
N SER A 408 2.43 -3.11 16.87
CA SER A 408 1.66 -1.97 17.34
C SER A 408 0.22 -2.35 17.70
N GLY A 409 -0.45 -3.18 16.87
CA GLY A 409 -1.77 -3.71 17.19
C GLY A 409 -1.79 -4.58 18.44
N TYR A 410 -0.75 -5.39 18.68
CA TYR A 410 -0.64 -6.14 19.94
C TYR A 410 -0.35 -5.26 21.15
N ILE A 411 0.40 -4.16 21.03
CA ILE A 411 0.55 -3.17 22.11
C ILE A 411 -0.82 -2.56 22.48
N LEU A 412 -1.65 -2.26 21.49
CA LEU A 412 -3.02 -1.73 21.68
C LEU A 412 -4.02 -2.77 22.21
N ASP A 413 -3.60 -4.04 22.35
CA ASP A 413 -4.41 -5.19 22.77
C ASP A 413 -5.59 -5.50 21.83
N VAL A 414 -5.44 -5.21 20.54
CA VAL A 414 -6.44 -5.54 19.50
C VAL A 414 -6.02 -6.76 18.68
N ASN A 415 -6.93 -7.27 17.85
CA ASN A 415 -6.58 -8.25 16.82
C ASN A 415 -6.16 -7.50 15.54
N PRO A 416 -4.87 -7.48 15.17
CA PRO A 416 -4.41 -6.74 14.00
C PRO A 416 -4.73 -7.42 12.66
N PHE A 417 -5.28 -8.65 12.66
CA PHE A 417 -5.43 -9.43 11.43
C PHE A 417 -6.89 -9.68 11.01
N ASP A 418 -7.88 -9.26 11.79
CA ASP A 418 -9.30 -9.30 11.40
C ASP A 418 -9.81 -7.93 10.91
N GLN A 419 -11.08 -7.86 10.48
CA GLN A 419 -11.75 -6.62 10.07
C GLN A 419 -13.29 -6.68 10.21
N PRO A 420 -13.86 -7.02 11.39
CA PRO A 420 -15.29 -7.30 11.52
C PRO A 420 -16.21 -6.13 11.14
N GLY A 421 -15.77 -4.88 11.35
CA GLY A 421 -16.58 -3.68 11.11
C GLY A 421 -16.99 -3.47 9.65
N VAL A 422 -16.20 -3.96 8.68
CA VAL A 422 -16.48 -3.78 7.25
C VAL A 422 -17.70 -4.56 6.79
N GLU A 423 -18.16 -5.57 7.53
CA GLU A 423 -19.34 -6.36 7.16
C GLU A 423 -20.66 -5.62 7.41
N ALA A 424 -20.67 -4.59 8.26
CA ALA A 424 -21.89 -3.86 8.60
C ALA A 424 -22.49 -3.13 7.37
N TYR A 425 -21.68 -2.36 6.64
CA TYR A 425 -22.17 -1.65 5.45
C TYR A 425 -22.52 -2.63 4.32
N LYS A 426 -21.75 -3.72 4.17
CA LYS A 426 -22.03 -4.74 3.15
C LYS A 426 -23.40 -5.39 3.35
N LYS A 427 -23.76 -5.75 4.57
CA LYS A 427 -25.10 -6.28 4.89
C LYS A 427 -26.20 -5.29 4.53
N ASN A 428 -26.02 -4.01 4.89
CA ASN A 428 -27.00 -2.98 4.54
C ASN A 428 -27.13 -2.78 3.03
N MET A 429 -26.01 -2.72 2.31
CA MET A 429 -25.98 -2.62 0.85
C MET A 429 -26.69 -3.82 0.21
N PHE A 430 -26.39 -5.04 0.64
CA PHE A 430 -27.04 -6.25 0.12
C PHE A 430 -28.55 -6.25 0.37
N ALA A 431 -29.00 -5.82 1.55
CA ALA A 431 -30.42 -5.65 1.84
C ALA A 431 -31.05 -4.61 0.90
N LEU A 432 -30.46 -3.42 0.76
CA LEU A 432 -31.00 -2.37 -0.11
C LEU A 432 -31.06 -2.78 -1.59
N LEU A 433 -30.11 -3.61 -2.04
CA LEU A 433 -30.09 -4.23 -3.37
C LEU A 433 -31.08 -5.41 -3.53
N GLY A 434 -31.83 -5.76 -2.48
CA GLY A 434 -32.82 -6.83 -2.52
C GLY A 434 -32.21 -8.23 -2.62
N LYS A 435 -31.02 -8.44 -2.04
CA LYS A 435 -30.41 -9.77 -2.00
C LYS A 435 -31.33 -10.73 -1.22
N PRO A 436 -31.68 -11.90 -1.77
CA PRO A 436 -32.50 -12.89 -1.07
C PRO A 436 -31.93 -13.25 0.31
N GLY A 437 -32.80 -13.35 1.31
CA GLY A 437 -32.44 -13.59 2.72
C GLY A 437 -32.20 -12.32 3.55
N PHE A 438 -32.42 -11.14 2.99
CA PHE A 438 -32.30 -9.84 3.67
C PHE A 438 -33.62 -9.06 3.72
N GLU A 439 -34.78 -9.70 3.52
CA GLU A 439 -36.08 -9.07 3.32
C GLU A 439 -36.49 -8.18 4.50
N GLU A 440 -36.35 -8.70 5.74
CA GLU A 440 -36.64 -7.94 6.96
C GLU A 440 -35.72 -6.71 7.09
N GLN A 441 -34.41 -6.91 6.92
CA GLN A 441 -33.43 -5.83 6.97
C GLN A 441 -33.68 -4.78 5.87
N THR A 442 -34.16 -5.21 4.70
CA THR A 442 -34.54 -4.32 3.59
C THR A 442 -35.67 -3.39 3.99
N ALA A 443 -36.74 -3.93 4.59
CA ALA A 443 -37.87 -3.14 5.07
C ALA A 443 -37.44 -2.13 6.15
N ILE A 444 -36.62 -2.57 7.11
CA ILE A 444 -36.08 -1.70 8.17
C ILE A 444 -35.26 -0.55 7.58
N LEU A 445 -34.32 -0.84 6.69
CA LEU A 445 -33.44 0.19 6.13
C LEU A 445 -34.20 1.17 5.24
N ARG A 446 -35.15 0.69 4.43
CA ARG A 446 -35.99 1.54 3.57
C ARG A 446 -36.93 2.46 4.36
N SER A 447 -37.23 2.17 5.62
CA SER A 447 -38.02 3.07 6.47
C SER A 447 -37.22 4.26 7.02
N ARG A 448 -35.88 4.22 6.89
CA ARG A 448 -34.95 5.23 7.45
C ARG A 448 -34.35 6.17 6.39
N ILE A 449 -34.65 5.93 5.12
CA ILE A 449 -34.25 6.72 3.94
C ILE A 449 -35.52 7.13 3.19
#